data_AF-A0A936ALL7-F1
#
_entry.id   AF-A0A936ALL7-F1
#
_cell.length_a   1.000
_cell.length_b   1.000
_cell.length_c   1.000
_cell.angle_alpha   90.00
_cell.angle_beta   90.00
_cell.angle_gamma   90.00
#
_symmetry.space_group_name_H-M   'P 1'
#
loop_
_entity.id
_entity.type
_entity.pdbx_description
1 polymer ?
#
loop_
_entity_poly.entity_id
_entity_poly.type
_entity_poly.pdbx_seq_one_letter_code
_entity_poly.pdbx_strand_id
1 'polypeptide(L)'
;MYCPRCSIKADEGQRFCRGCGMNLGIILDSIEGKQKGPLDFETLKRDLRELGSNLRTGFEEAGVTIKRTHRLGQNPAPQNQPGQALAPDFSKEFNKALKKVKAAHDRKYSFQQATLKVLSGGGLLTAWYYILNAASRSGFFNSIEQIIQKNTGEQIIGIEPVLRLMWLFALIPIAAGVGHLINGVFFAPKKIEETAEPAPMPGQFYGYSSPVFSSPMATPTSTNELPGESTTAKPQQSIVEDETLRF
;
A
#
# COMPACT_ATOMS: atom_id res chain seq x y z
N MET A 1 0.49 -2.38 -21.12
CA MET A 1 1.22 -1.09 -21.29
C MET A 1 2.25 -0.95 -20.17
N TYR A 2 3.23 -0.03 -20.22
CA TYR A 2 4.18 0.19 -19.09
C TYR A 2 3.95 1.56 -18.46
N CYS A 3 4.05 1.64 -17.12
CA CYS A 3 3.93 2.92 -16.43
C CYS A 3 5.18 3.79 -16.68
N PRO A 4 5.05 5.03 -17.16
CA PRO A 4 6.19 5.86 -17.50
C PRO A 4 7.01 6.33 -16.28
N ARG A 5 6.45 6.23 -15.06
CA ARG A 5 7.13 6.65 -13.83
C ARG A 5 7.99 5.56 -13.18
N CYS A 6 7.57 4.29 -13.28
CA CYS A 6 8.24 3.20 -12.57
C CYS A 6 8.48 1.94 -13.42
N SER A 7 8.16 1.99 -14.71
CA SER A 7 8.37 0.91 -15.69
C SER A 7 7.73 -0.43 -15.31
N ILE A 8 6.74 -0.43 -14.43
CA ILE A 8 5.97 -1.63 -14.08
C ILE A 8 4.91 -1.86 -15.17
N LYS A 9 4.75 -3.11 -15.58
CA LYS A 9 3.72 -3.54 -16.52
C LYS A 9 2.33 -3.25 -15.94
N ALA A 10 1.51 -2.53 -16.68
CA ALA A 10 0.11 -2.25 -16.40
C ALA A 10 -0.77 -3.11 -17.30
N ASP A 11 -1.80 -3.69 -16.69
CA ASP A 11 -2.79 -4.51 -17.38
C ASP A 11 -3.71 -3.62 -18.24
N GLU A 12 -4.30 -4.20 -19.28
CA GLU A 12 -5.22 -3.47 -20.16
C GLU A 12 -6.48 -3.07 -19.36
N GLY A 13 -6.88 -1.80 -19.47
CA GLY A 13 -7.97 -1.22 -18.68
C GLY A 13 -7.58 -0.67 -17.31
N GLN A 14 -6.32 -0.83 -16.87
CA GLN A 14 -5.87 -0.32 -15.58
C GLN A 14 -5.67 1.21 -15.60
N ARG A 15 -6.54 1.95 -14.89
CA ARG A 15 -6.46 3.43 -14.79
C ARG A 15 -5.34 3.95 -13.91
N PHE A 16 -4.84 3.17 -12.95
CA PHE A 16 -3.80 3.59 -12.01
C PHE A 16 -2.68 2.57 -11.89
N CYS A 17 -1.42 3.00 -11.93
CA CYS A 17 -0.28 2.11 -11.74
C CYS A 17 -0.23 1.54 -10.31
N ARG A 18 -0.18 0.21 -10.17
CA ARG A 18 -0.05 -0.47 -8.87
C ARG A 18 1.24 -0.15 -8.12
N GLY A 19 2.33 0.15 -8.82
CA GLY A 19 3.64 0.38 -8.20
C GLY A 19 3.81 1.79 -7.65
N CYS A 20 3.37 2.81 -8.37
CA CYS A 20 3.61 4.22 -8.01
C CYS A 20 2.34 5.07 -7.87
N GLY A 21 1.15 4.52 -8.16
CA GLY A 21 -0.14 5.22 -8.05
C GLY A 21 -0.45 6.24 -9.15
N MET A 22 0.40 6.36 -10.19
CA MET A 22 0.17 7.30 -11.29
C MET A 22 -1.11 6.96 -12.07
N ASN A 23 -1.93 7.97 -12.39
CA ASN A 23 -3.13 7.82 -13.21
C ASN A 23 -2.72 7.65 -14.69
N LEU A 24 -2.77 6.40 -15.17
CA LEU A 24 -2.52 6.01 -16.56
C LEU A 24 -3.70 6.39 -17.47
N GLY A 25 -4.91 6.51 -16.92
CA GLY A 25 -6.11 6.91 -17.65
C GLY A 25 -5.96 8.30 -18.28
N ILE A 26 -5.37 9.26 -17.57
CA ILE A 26 -5.12 10.61 -18.12
C ILE A 26 -4.17 10.56 -19.32
N ILE A 27 -3.15 9.70 -19.25
CA ILE A 27 -2.17 9.55 -20.34
C ILE A 27 -2.84 8.90 -21.54
N LEU A 28 -3.67 7.88 -21.32
CA LEU A 28 -4.42 7.20 -22.38
C LEU A 28 -5.43 8.12 -23.04
N ASP A 29 -6.19 8.88 -22.25
CA ASP A 29 -7.14 9.86 -22.77
C ASP A 29 -6.42 10.94 -23.61
N SER A 30 -5.21 11.34 -23.20
CA SER A 30 -4.38 12.28 -23.94
C SER A 30 -3.85 11.70 -25.25
N ILE A 31 -3.47 10.41 -25.26
CA ILE A 31 -3.00 9.69 -26.46
C ILE A 31 -4.16 9.45 -27.44
N GLU A 32 -5.36 9.16 -26.93
CA GLU A 32 -6.57 8.96 -27.74
C GLU A 32 -7.14 10.27 -28.31
N GLY A 33 -6.55 11.43 -27.98
CA GLY A 33 -7.00 12.73 -28.46
C GLY A 33 -8.37 13.15 -27.90
N LYS A 34 -8.87 12.46 -26.87
CA LYS A 34 -10.09 12.85 -26.17
C LYS A 34 -9.74 13.96 -25.20
N GLN A 35 -9.77 15.21 -25.68
CA GLN A 35 -9.77 16.37 -24.79
C GLN A 35 -11.04 16.31 -23.94
N LYS A 36 -10.91 15.80 -22.70
CA LYS A 36 -11.98 15.80 -21.72
C LYS A 36 -12.41 17.25 -21.50
N GLY A 37 -13.71 17.49 -21.62
CA GLY A 37 -14.34 18.75 -21.24
C GLY A 37 -14.14 19.08 -19.76
N PRO A 38 -14.74 20.19 -19.27
CA PRO A 38 -14.58 20.65 -17.89
C PRO A 38 -14.79 19.50 -16.90
N LEU A 39 -13.84 19.36 -15.96
CA LEU A 39 -13.76 18.28 -14.98
C LEU A 39 -15.10 18.09 -14.25
N ASP A 40 -15.81 17.02 -14.62
CA ASP A 40 -17.09 16.68 -13.99
C ASP A 40 -16.84 15.97 -12.65
N PHE A 41 -17.51 16.47 -11.61
CA PHE A 41 -17.35 15.99 -10.23
C PHE A 41 -17.76 14.52 -10.08
N GLU A 42 -18.69 14.05 -10.92
CA GLU A 42 -19.09 12.64 -10.97
C GLU A 42 -17.95 11.74 -11.44
N THR A 43 -17.17 12.18 -12.42
CA THR A 43 -16.03 11.42 -12.95
C THR A 43 -14.94 11.31 -11.88
N LEU A 44 -14.66 12.40 -11.17
CA LEU A 44 -13.72 12.41 -10.06
C LEU A 44 -14.14 11.46 -8.93
N LYS A 45 -15.43 11.43 -8.59
CA LYS A 45 -15.99 10.54 -7.57
C LYS A 45 -15.87 9.07 -7.98
N ARG A 46 -16.13 8.75 -9.26
CA ARG A 46 -15.96 7.40 -9.81
C ARG A 46 -14.50 6.98 -9.76
N ASP A 47 -13.58 7.87 -10.15
CA ASP A 47 -12.13 7.62 -10.13
C ASP A 47 -11.61 7.40 -8.70
N LEU A 48 -12.07 8.18 -7.71
CA LEU A 48 -11.71 8.00 -6.30
C LEU A 48 -12.23 6.66 -5.74
N ARG A 49 -13.47 6.28 -6.10
CA ARG A 49 -14.05 5.00 -5.69
C ARG A 49 -13.25 3.83 -6.28
N GLU A 50 -12.88 3.92 -7.55
CA GLU A 50 -12.10 2.91 -8.25
C GLU A 50 -10.66 2.81 -7.71
N LEU A 51 -10.04 3.95 -7.39
CA LEU A 51 -8.75 3.99 -6.70
C LEU A 51 -8.82 3.25 -5.37
N GLY A 52 -9.89 3.46 -4.60
CA GLY A 52 -10.13 2.78 -3.33
C GLY A 52 -10.27 1.26 -3.48
N SER A 53 -11.02 0.78 -4.49
CA SER A 53 -11.14 -0.66 -4.74
C SER A 53 -9.83 -1.29 -5.20
N ASN A 54 -9.08 -0.62 -6.07
CA ASN A 54 -7.80 -1.11 -6.58
C ASN A 54 -6.69 -1.10 -5.51
N LEU A 55 -6.72 -0.15 -4.58
CA LEU A 55 -5.83 -0.14 -3.41
C LEU A 55 -6.15 -1.33 -2.49
N ARG A 56 -7.43 -1.59 -2.22
CA ARG A 56 -7.85 -2.70 -1.35
C ARG A 56 -7.40 -4.05 -1.91
N THR A 57 -7.62 -4.30 -3.21
CA THR A 57 -7.16 -5.53 -3.87
C THR A 57 -5.64 -5.61 -3.89
N GLY A 58 -4.93 -4.50 -4.12
CA GLY A 58 -3.47 -4.45 -4.03
C GLY A 58 -2.92 -4.81 -2.65
N PHE A 59 -3.56 -4.35 -1.56
CA PHE A 59 -3.18 -4.73 -0.19
C PHE A 59 -3.44 -6.20 0.12
N GLU A 60 -4.54 -6.74 -0.38
CA GLU A 60 -4.89 -8.15 -0.19
C GLU A 60 -3.89 -9.06 -0.94
N GLU A 61 -3.56 -8.71 -2.19
CA GLU A 61 -2.58 -9.41 -3.00
C GLU A 61 -1.18 -9.35 -2.36
N ALA A 62 -0.74 -8.17 -1.92
CA ALA A 62 0.54 -7.99 -1.22
C ALA A 62 0.59 -8.80 0.09
N GLY A 63 -0.51 -8.88 0.83
CA GLY A 63 -0.63 -9.71 2.04
C GLY A 63 -0.44 -11.20 1.73
N VAL A 64 -0.99 -11.68 0.62
CA VAL A 64 -0.80 -13.07 0.16
C VAL A 64 0.64 -13.31 -0.30
N THR A 65 1.27 -12.36 -1.00
CA THR A 65 2.67 -12.48 -1.42
C THR A 65 3.61 -12.55 -0.21
N ILE A 66 3.40 -11.70 0.80
CA ILE A 66 4.19 -11.71 2.04
C ILE A 66 4.07 -13.07 2.76
N LYS A 67 2.85 -13.63 2.83
CA LYS A 67 2.63 -14.97 3.39
C LYS A 67 3.34 -16.07 2.60
N ARG A 68 3.39 -15.99 1.26
CA ARG A 68 4.13 -16.96 0.42
C ARG A 68 5.64 -16.84 0.62
N THR A 69 6.19 -15.62 0.65
CA THR A 69 7.63 -15.43 0.91
C THR A 69 8.06 -15.94 2.28
N HIS A 70 7.18 -15.86 3.28
CA HIS A 70 7.48 -16.42 4.62
C HIS A 70 7.52 -17.96 4.63
N ARG A 71 6.79 -18.64 3.74
CA ARG A 71 6.83 -20.11 3.63
C ARG A 71 8.06 -20.63 2.88
N LEU A 72 8.60 -19.85 1.94
CA LEU A 72 9.80 -20.24 1.18
C LEU A 72 11.08 -20.26 2.03
N GLY A 73 11.11 -19.52 3.15
CA GLY A 73 12.20 -19.57 4.13
C GLY A 73 12.13 -20.76 5.10
N GLN A 74 11.08 -21.60 5.01
CA GLN A 74 10.80 -22.66 5.99
C GLN A 74 10.88 -24.08 5.40
N ASN A 75 11.47 -24.24 4.22
CA ASN A 75 11.86 -25.57 3.75
C ASN A 75 13.12 -26.02 4.52
N PRO A 76 13.05 -27.07 5.36
CA PRO A 76 14.24 -27.66 5.93
C PRO A 76 15.08 -28.23 4.79
N ALA A 77 16.35 -27.82 4.72
CA ALA A 77 17.30 -28.40 3.78
C ALA A 77 17.35 -29.93 3.99
N PRO A 78 17.43 -30.74 2.90
CA PRO A 78 17.56 -32.19 3.03
C PRO A 78 18.84 -32.51 3.81
N GLN A 79 18.65 -33.02 5.03
CA GLN A 79 19.71 -33.60 5.85
C GLN A 79 20.18 -34.88 5.19
N ASN A 80 21.33 -34.85 4.53
CA ASN A 80 22.18 -36.04 4.38
C ASN A 80 23.56 -35.62 3.90
N GLN A 81 24.50 -35.46 4.85
CA GLN A 81 25.89 -35.91 4.71
C GLN A 81 26.66 -35.73 6.04
N PRO A 82 27.34 -36.79 6.53
CA PRO A 82 28.27 -36.70 7.63
C PRO A 82 29.66 -36.30 7.09
N GLY A 83 30.07 -35.06 7.36
CA GLY A 83 31.36 -34.53 6.96
C GLY A 83 31.54 -33.11 7.48
N GLN A 84 31.93 -33.00 8.75
CA GLN A 84 32.14 -31.74 9.45
C GLN A 84 33.32 -30.99 8.85
N ALA A 85 33.05 -30.01 7.99
CA ALA A 85 33.91 -28.85 7.79
C ALA A 85 33.14 -27.64 8.35
N LEU A 86 33.79 -26.89 9.26
CA LEU A 86 33.24 -25.67 9.87
C LEU A 86 32.85 -24.67 8.77
N ALA A 87 31.59 -24.71 8.34
CA ALA A 87 31.04 -23.67 7.49
C ALA A 87 30.83 -22.42 8.38
N PRO A 88 31.36 -21.25 7.98
CA PRO A 88 31.20 -20.02 8.74
C PRO A 88 29.70 -19.69 8.88
N ASP A 89 29.36 -19.08 10.01
CA ASP A 89 28.03 -18.80 10.58
C ASP A 89 27.24 -17.73 9.76
N PHE A 90 27.24 -17.86 8.43
CA PHE A 90 26.73 -16.88 7.46
C PHE A 90 25.24 -16.56 7.68
N SER A 91 24.48 -17.53 8.19
CA SER A 91 23.05 -17.34 8.50
C SER A 91 22.81 -16.35 9.64
N LYS A 92 23.72 -16.25 10.62
CA LYS A 92 23.60 -15.30 11.73
C LYS A 92 23.97 -13.88 11.28
N GLU A 93 24.96 -13.74 10.41
CA GLU A 93 25.32 -12.44 9.85
C GLU A 93 24.27 -11.92 8.87
N PHE A 94 23.73 -12.78 8.01
CA PHE A 94 22.67 -12.41 7.07
C PHE A 94 21.38 -11.99 7.80
N ASN A 95 21.01 -12.68 8.88
CA ASN A 95 19.87 -12.30 9.71
C ASN A 95 20.09 -10.98 10.47
N LYS A 96 21.32 -10.68 10.90
CA LYS A 96 21.65 -9.38 11.50
C LYS A 96 21.60 -8.25 10.47
N ALA A 97 22.10 -8.50 9.25
CA ALA A 97 22.04 -7.55 8.14
C ALA A 97 20.59 -7.27 7.71
N LEU A 98 19.75 -8.30 7.55
CA LEU A 98 18.33 -8.14 7.21
C LEU A 98 17.56 -7.38 8.30
N LYS A 99 17.82 -7.63 9.59
CA LYS A 99 17.22 -6.85 10.69
C LYS A 99 17.65 -5.39 10.67
N LYS A 100 18.93 -5.10 10.37
CA LYS A 100 19.43 -3.72 10.19
C LYS A 100 18.77 -3.00 9.00
N VAL A 101 18.64 -3.67 7.85
CA VAL A 101 18.02 -3.09 6.64
C VAL A 101 16.52 -2.84 6.85
N LYS A 102 15.81 -3.76 7.50
CA LYS A 102 14.39 -3.61 7.82
C LYS A 102 14.15 -2.43 8.78
N ALA A 103 14.97 -2.30 9.81
CA ALA A 103 14.91 -1.17 10.75
C ALA A 103 15.20 0.19 10.08
N ALA A 104 16.06 0.24 9.06
CA ALA A 104 16.37 1.46 8.33
C ALA A 104 15.24 1.91 7.38
N HIS A 105 14.51 0.96 6.78
CA HIS A 105 13.36 1.25 5.94
C HIS A 105 12.11 1.62 6.76
N ASP A 106 12.01 1.10 7.99
CA ASP A 106 10.91 1.37 8.91
C ASP A 106 10.87 2.82 9.40
N ARG A 107 11.98 3.57 9.42
CA ARG A 107 11.97 4.97 9.94
C ARG A 107 11.20 5.93 9.03
N LYS A 108 11.37 5.82 7.71
CA LYS A 108 10.60 6.65 6.76
C LYS A 108 9.13 6.27 6.81
N TYR A 109 8.84 4.97 6.92
CA TYR A 109 7.49 4.44 7.02
C TYR A 109 6.80 4.86 8.33
N SER A 110 7.49 4.81 9.47
CA SER A 110 6.93 5.19 10.78
C SER A 110 6.63 6.69 10.82
N PHE A 111 7.47 7.53 10.22
CA PHE A 111 7.23 8.97 10.15
C PHE A 111 6.05 9.31 9.23
N GLN A 112 5.98 8.68 8.05
CA GLN A 112 4.83 8.84 7.14
C GLN A 112 3.53 8.37 7.80
N GLN A 113 3.56 7.23 8.48
CA GLN A 113 2.41 6.68 9.18
C GLN A 113 1.99 7.55 10.38
N ALA A 114 2.95 8.08 11.15
CA ALA A 114 2.67 9.03 12.23
C ALA A 114 2.05 10.33 11.70
N THR A 115 2.62 10.89 10.64
CA THR A 115 2.11 12.13 10.00
C THR A 115 0.70 11.91 9.46
N LEU A 116 0.45 10.78 8.79
CA LEU A 116 -0.87 10.42 8.28
C LEU A 116 -1.90 10.31 9.40
N LYS A 117 -1.54 9.69 10.55
CA LYS A 117 -2.43 9.56 11.72
C LYS A 117 -2.72 10.91 12.38
N VAL A 118 -1.73 11.80 12.48
CA VAL A 118 -1.92 13.13 13.06
C VAL A 118 -2.80 13.99 12.15
N LEU A 119 -2.56 13.99 10.84
CA LEU A 119 -3.36 14.75 9.88
C LEU A 119 -4.78 14.21 9.75
N SER A 120 -4.95 12.88 9.66
CA SER A 120 -6.29 12.29 9.58
C SER A 120 -7.07 12.45 10.89
N GLY A 121 -6.40 12.29 12.04
CA GLY A 121 -6.97 12.55 13.35
C GLY A 121 -7.38 14.01 13.53
N GLY A 122 -6.53 14.97 13.13
CA GLY A 122 -6.83 16.39 13.18
C GLY A 122 -7.99 16.79 12.26
N GLY A 123 -8.03 16.26 11.04
CA GLY A 123 -9.14 16.44 10.11
C GLY A 123 -10.46 15.92 10.68
N LEU A 124 -10.45 14.70 11.24
CA LEU A 124 -11.63 14.12 11.88
C LEU A 124 -12.07 14.93 13.11
N LEU A 125 -11.13 15.36 13.95
CA LEU A 125 -11.39 16.19 15.13
C LEU A 125 -12.09 17.51 14.74
N THR A 126 -11.55 18.22 13.75
CA THR A 126 -12.15 19.48 13.26
C THR A 126 -13.54 19.23 12.68
N ALA A 127 -13.71 18.23 11.82
CA ALA A 127 -15.01 17.87 11.26
C ALA A 127 -16.03 17.54 12.37
N TRP A 128 -15.65 16.73 13.36
CA TRP A 128 -16.52 16.33 14.47
C TRP A 128 -16.89 17.51 15.37
N TYR A 129 -15.92 18.39 15.66
CA TYR A 129 -16.16 19.63 16.40
C TYR A 129 -17.19 20.51 15.69
N TYR A 130 -17.04 20.72 14.38
CA TYR A 130 -18.00 21.52 13.60
C TYR A 130 -19.39 20.89 13.56
N ILE A 131 -19.49 19.58 13.38
CA ILE A 131 -20.78 18.87 13.36
C ILE A 131 -21.48 18.99 14.72
N LEU A 132 -20.78 18.72 15.82
CA LEU A 132 -21.36 18.81 17.17
C LEU A 132 -21.73 20.25 17.55
N ASN A 133 -20.91 21.23 17.16
CA ASN A 133 -21.21 22.64 17.38
C ASN A 133 -22.43 23.08 16.56
N ALA A 134 -22.54 22.64 15.30
CA ALA A 134 -23.71 22.91 14.46
C ALA A 134 -24.98 22.26 15.03
N ALA A 135 -24.89 21.01 15.50
CA ALA A 135 -26.01 20.30 16.13
C ALA A 135 -26.43 20.94 17.47
N SER A 136 -25.49 21.43 18.26
CA SER A 136 -25.79 22.17 19.50
C SER A 136 -26.49 23.49 19.18
N ARG A 137 -25.99 24.26 18.19
CA ARG A 137 -26.59 25.54 17.78
C ARG A 137 -27.96 25.39 17.13
N SER A 138 -28.23 24.29 16.44
CA SER A 138 -29.54 24.05 15.83
C SER A 138 -30.61 23.64 16.86
N GLY A 139 -30.25 23.43 18.12
CA GLY A 139 -31.18 22.94 19.14
C GLY A 139 -31.55 21.46 18.94
N PHE A 140 -30.80 20.72 18.13
CA PHE A 140 -31.06 19.30 17.87
C PHE A 140 -31.11 18.47 19.16
N PHE A 141 -30.21 18.74 20.10
CA PHE A 141 -30.18 18.03 21.38
C PHE A 141 -31.41 18.34 22.25
N ASN A 142 -31.85 19.60 22.27
CA ASN A 142 -33.09 19.98 22.96
C ASN A 142 -34.31 19.28 22.36
N SER A 143 -34.34 19.11 21.03
CA SER A 143 -35.41 18.36 20.36
C SER A 143 -35.41 16.89 20.76
N ILE A 144 -34.24 16.26 20.92
CA ILE A 144 -34.15 14.87 21.39
C ILE A 144 -34.61 14.75 22.84
N GLU A 145 -34.16 15.65 23.73
CA GLU A 145 -34.58 15.67 25.13
C GLU A 145 -36.10 15.79 25.26
N GLN A 146 -36.74 16.66 24.47
CA GLN A 146 -38.20 16.79 24.43
C GLN A 146 -38.91 15.51 23.96
N ILE A 147 -38.39 14.82 22.94
CA ILE A 147 -38.97 13.56 22.44
C ILE A 147 -38.87 12.46 23.51
N ILE A 148 -37.73 12.36 24.19
CA ILE A 148 -37.53 11.38 25.26
C ILE A 148 -38.45 11.70 26.44
N GLN A 149 -38.53 12.95 26.86
CA GLN A 149 -39.42 13.37 27.94
C GLN A 149 -40.89 13.05 27.60
N LYS A 150 -41.32 13.28 26.36
CA LYS A 150 -42.69 12.98 25.90
C LYS A 150 -43.00 11.48 25.94
N ASN A 151 -42.04 10.63 25.61
CA ASN A 151 -42.27 9.19 25.50
C ASN A 151 -42.06 8.45 26.82
N THR A 152 -41.11 8.89 27.65
CA THR A 152 -40.71 8.18 28.88
C THR A 152 -41.29 8.84 30.14
N GLY A 153 -41.63 10.12 30.09
CA GLY A 153 -42.08 10.88 31.26
C GLY A 153 -40.95 11.30 32.22
N GLU A 154 -39.72 10.86 31.97
CA GLU A 154 -38.54 11.22 32.74
C GLU A 154 -37.81 12.42 32.12
N GLN A 155 -37.38 13.37 32.96
CA GLN A 155 -36.53 14.48 32.53
C GLN A 155 -35.06 14.05 32.57
N ILE A 156 -34.48 13.78 31.41
CA ILE A 156 -33.03 13.57 31.29
C ILE A 156 -32.38 14.94 31.14
N ILE A 157 -31.74 15.41 32.20
CA ILE A 157 -31.00 16.68 32.22
C ILE A 157 -29.53 16.38 31.91
N GLY A 158 -28.96 17.04 30.90
CA GLY A 158 -27.51 17.05 30.68
C GLY A 158 -27.00 16.19 29.52
N ILE A 159 -27.82 15.89 28.51
CA ILE A 159 -27.31 15.23 27.29
C ILE A 159 -26.38 16.16 26.52
N GLU A 160 -26.69 17.47 26.48
CA GLU A 160 -25.86 18.45 25.77
C GLU A 160 -24.38 18.48 26.25
N PRO A 161 -24.04 18.64 27.54
CA PRO A 161 -22.65 18.64 27.98
C PRO A 161 -21.94 17.31 27.69
N VAL A 162 -22.63 16.17 27.77
CA VAL A 162 -22.04 14.86 27.45
C VAL A 162 -21.68 14.76 25.96
N LEU A 163 -22.58 15.17 25.07
CA LEU A 163 -22.32 15.18 23.62
C LEU A 163 -21.27 16.22 23.25
N ARG A 164 -21.22 17.35 23.95
CA ARG A 164 -20.13 18.33 23.83
C ARG A 164 -18.79 17.81 24.35
N LEU A 165 -18.73 16.78 25.18
CA LEU A 165 -17.48 16.12 25.56
C LEU A 165 -17.09 15.00 24.58
N MET A 166 -18.03 14.52 23.76
CA MET A 166 -17.79 13.40 22.85
C MET A 166 -16.72 13.67 21.79
N TRP A 167 -16.45 14.93 21.42
CA TRP A 167 -15.34 15.25 20.52
C TRP A 167 -13.96 14.92 21.11
N LEU A 168 -13.83 14.81 22.44
CA LEU A 168 -12.59 14.38 23.08
C LEU A 168 -12.19 12.96 22.66
N PHE A 169 -13.12 12.10 22.25
CA PHE A 169 -12.75 10.77 21.73
C PHE A 169 -11.94 10.87 20.43
N ALA A 170 -12.13 11.93 19.63
CA ALA A 170 -11.34 12.16 18.43
C ALA A 170 -9.90 12.63 18.75
N LEU A 171 -9.57 12.99 19.99
CA LEU A 171 -8.18 13.27 20.42
C LEU A 171 -7.33 12.00 20.60
N ILE A 172 -7.95 10.85 20.86
CA ILE A 172 -7.23 9.57 21.06
C ILE A 172 -6.30 9.22 19.89
N PRO A 173 -6.74 9.21 18.61
CA PRO A 173 -5.85 8.92 17.48
C PRO A 173 -4.75 9.97 17.30
N ILE A 174 -5.02 11.24 17.64
CA ILE A 174 -4.01 12.31 17.60
C ILE A 174 -2.94 12.05 18.65
N ALA A 175 -3.33 11.76 19.90
CA ALA A 175 -2.42 11.44 20.99
C ALA A 175 -1.56 10.19 20.66
N ALA A 176 -2.17 9.15 20.08
CA ALA A 176 -1.44 7.98 19.60
C ALA A 176 -0.46 8.32 18.47
N GLY A 177 -0.86 9.17 17.52
CA GLY A 177 -0.01 9.67 16.44
C GLY A 177 1.20 10.45 16.97
N VAL A 178 0.97 11.35 17.94
CA VAL A 178 2.01 12.13 18.62
C VAL A 178 2.97 11.20 19.38
N GLY A 179 2.45 10.18 20.08
CA GLY A 179 3.27 9.18 20.75
C GLY A 179 4.22 8.45 19.79
N HIS A 180 3.72 8.04 18.62
CA HIS A 180 4.57 7.46 17.58
C HIS A 180 5.60 8.45 17.01
N LEU A 181 5.24 9.72 16.89
CA LEU A 181 6.12 10.77 16.39
C LEU A 181 7.26 11.03 17.38
N ILE A 182 6.96 11.19 18.67
CA ILE A 182 7.95 11.33 19.74
C ILE A 182 8.86 10.09 19.78
N ASN A 183 8.29 8.89 19.71
CA ASN A 183 9.08 7.65 19.70
C ASN A 183 10.04 7.59 18.48
N GLY A 184 9.56 7.96 17.30
CA GLY A 184 10.36 7.98 16.07
C GLY A 184 11.43 9.09 16.01
N VAL A 185 11.22 10.21 16.72
CA VAL A 185 12.18 11.32 16.78
C VAL A 185 13.26 11.07 17.83
N PHE A 186 12.87 10.70 19.06
CA PHE A 186 13.79 10.64 20.21
C PHE A 186 14.41 9.27 20.45
N PHE A 187 13.67 8.18 20.20
CA PHE A 187 14.11 6.83 20.56
C PHE A 187 14.53 5.98 19.36
N ALA A 188 14.43 6.52 18.13
CA ALA A 188 15.00 5.85 16.97
C ALA A 188 16.52 5.78 17.15
N PRO A 189 17.13 4.58 17.20
CA PRO A 189 18.56 4.46 17.33
C PRO A 189 19.21 5.27 16.21
N LYS A 190 20.07 6.23 16.59
CA LYS A 190 20.86 6.98 15.62
C LYS A 190 21.55 5.92 14.77
N LYS A 191 21.43 6.03 13.45
CA LYS A 191 22.29 5.25 12.57
C LYS A 191 23.69 5.62 13.01
N ILE A 192 24.35 4.68 13.68
CA ILE A 192 25.80 4.68 13.75
C ILE A 192 26.13 4.66 12.27
N GLU A 193 26.49 5.82 11.72
CA GLU A 193 27.08 5.91 10.41
C GLU A 193 28.16 4.84 10.46
N GLU A 194 27.90 3.76 9.72
CA GLU A 194 28.81 2.66 9.59
C GLU A 194 30.03 3.34 8.98
N THR A 195 30.97 3.72 9.87
CA THR A 195 32.22 4.37 9.58
C THR A 195 32.73 3.67 8.35
N ALA A 196 32.68 4.37 7.21
CA ALA A 196 32.85 3.79 5.89
C ALA A 196 33.98 2.77 6.02
N GLU A 197 33.60 1.49 5.97
CA GLU A 197 34.56 0.41 6.14
C GLU A 197 35.63 0.72 5.10
N PRO A 198 36.88 0.98 5.53
CA PRO A 198 37.89 1.54 4.65
C PRO A 198 37.92 0.65 3.43
N ALA A 199 37.65 1.26 2.27
CA ALA A 199 37.47 0.55 1.01
C ALA A 199 38.51 -0.58 0.95
N PRO A 200 38.09 -1.84 0.71
CA PRO A 200 39.02 -2.96 0.70
C PRO A 200 40.16 -2.55 -0.21
N MET A 201 41.37 -2.45 0.36
CA MET A 201 42.55 -2.09 -0.40
C MET A 201 42.57 -2.95 -1.64
N PRO A 202 42.84 -2.39 -2.84
CA PRO A 202 42.82 -3.13 -4.09
C PRO A 202 43.65 -4.39 -3.90
N GLY A 203 42.96 -5.53 -3.87
CA GLY A 203 43.57 -6.83 -3.68
C GLY A 203 44.69 -6.95 -4.72
N GLN A 204 45.90 -7.17 -4.23
CA GLN A 204 47.01 -7.57 -5.09
C GLN A 204 46.53 -8.75 -5.91
N PHE A 205 46.46 -8.53 -7.23
CA PHE A 205 46.07 -9.49 -8.24
C PHE A 205 47.13 -10.60 -8.28
N TYR A 206 47.02 -11.60 -7.40
CA TYR A 206 47.77 -12.84 -7.60
C TYR A 206 47.11 -13.58 -8.76
N GLY A 207 47.77 -13.51 -9.93
CA GLY A 207 47.34 -14.17 -11.15
C GLY A 207 47.27 -15.68 -10.95
N TYR A 208 46.06 -16.19 -10.73
CA TYR A 208 45.76 -17.58 -11.01
C TYR A 208 45.37 -17.68 -12.48
N SER A 209 46.31 -18.17 -13.30
CA SER A 209 46.04 -18.61 -14.67
C SER A 209 45.09 -19.80 -14.61
N SER A 210 43.83 -19.60 -15.00
CA SER A 210 42.93 -20.72 -15.26
C SER A 210 43.40 -21.46 -16.52
N PRO A 211 43.47 -22.81 -16.52
CA PRO A 211 43.71 -23.57 -17.73
C PRO A 211 42.52 -23.43 -18.69
N VAL A 212 42.84 -23.11 -19.94
CA VAL A 212 41.90 -23.00 -21.06
C VAL A 212 41.38 -24.40 -21.36
N PHE A 213 40.14 -24.70 -20.97
CA PHE A 213 39.39 -25.83 -21.51
C PHE A 213 38.55 -25.34 -22.68
N SER A 214 39.02 -25.62 -23.90
CA SER A 214 38.28 -25.42 -25.14
C SER A 214 37.16 -26.47 -25.23
N SER A 215 35.91 -26.04 -25.09
CA SER A 215 34.74 -26.84 -25.48
C SER A 215 34.35 -26.53 -26.93
N PRO A 216 33.98 -27.54 -27.73
CA PRO A 216 33.63 -27.37 -29.13
C PRO A 216 32.25 -26.73 -29.33
N MET A 217 32.19 -25.95 -30.40
CA MET A 217 31.02 -25.30 -31.00
C MET A 217 29.89 -26.31 -31.25
N ALA A 218 28.74 -26.12 -30.61
CA ALA A 218 27.50 -26.78 -30.98
C ALA A 218 26.57 -25.78 -31.71
N THR A 219 26.11 -26.25 -32.85
CA THR A 219 25.35 -25.62 -33.93
C THR A 219 24.02 -24.99 -33.49
N PRO A 220 23.58 -23.88 -34.09
CA PRO A 220 22.23 -23.37 -33.91
C PRO A 220 21.23 -24.21 -34.70
N THR A 221 20.44 -25.05 -34.02
CA THR A 221 19.25 -25.68 -34.61
C THR A 221 18.05 -24.76 -34.39
N SER A 222 17.58 -24.14 -35.46
CA SER A 222 16.26 -23.51 -35.51
C SER A 222 15.18 -24.58 -35.68
N THR A 223 14.22 -24.61 -34.77
CA THR A 223 12.92 -25.25 -35.02
C THR A 223 11.83 -24.31 -34.52
N ASN A 224 11.36 -23.47 -35.46
CA ASN A 224 10.02 -22.94 -35.47
C ASN A 224 9.07 -24.13 -35.64
N GLU A 225 8.33 -24.53 -34.62
CA GLU A 225 7.00 -25.15 -34.76
C GLU A 225 6.25 -24.96 -33.43
N LEU A 226 5.25 -24.08 -33.42
CA LEU A 226 4.15 -24.19 -32.46
C LEU A 226 2.83 -24.18 -33.25
N PRO A 227 2.03 -25.26 -33.19
CA PRO A 227 0.77 -25.36 -33.90
C PRO A 227 -0.28 -24.46 -33.27
N GLY A 228 -1.11 -23.86 -34.12
CA GLY A 228 -2.30 -23.16 -33.69
C GLY A 228 -3.34 -24.11 -33.12
N GLU A 229 -4.06 -23.67 -32.09
CA GLU A 229 -5.38 -24.21 -31.82
C GLU A 229 -6.28 -23.20 -31.08
N SER A 230 -7.50 -23.14 -31.61
CA SER A 230 -8.77 -22.78 -30.96
C SER A 230 -9.00 -21.36 -30.41
N THR A 231 -9.41 -20.50 -31.36
CA THR A 231 -10.49 -19.53 -31.17
C THR A 231 -11.69 -20.15 -30.42
N THR A 232 -11.88 -19.78 -29.16
CA THR A 232 -13.17 -19.93 -28.47
C THR A 232 -13.86 -18.58 -28.49
N ALA A 233 -14.80 -18.45 -29.42
CA ALA A 233 -15.74 -17.35 -29.50
C ALA A 233 -16.57 -17.28 -28.20
N LYS A 234 -16.49 -16.15 -27.50
CA LYS A 234 -17.41 -15.83 -26.40
C LYS A 234 -18.60 -15.08 -26.98
N PRO A 235 -19.85 -15.48 -26.69
CA PRO A 235 -21.03 -14.87 -27.28
C PRO A 235 -21.18 -13.41 -26.84
N GLN A 236 -21.48 -12.55 -27.83
CA GLN A 236 -21.98 -11.20 -27.62
C GLN A 236 -23.25 -11.26 -26.76
N GLN A 237 -23.21 -10.66 -25.58
CA GLN A 237 -24.42 -10.29 -24.85
C GLN A 237 -24.98 -9.04 -25.52
N SER A 238 -26.05 -9.21 -26.30
CA SER A 238 -26.91 -8.12 -26.74
C SER A 238 -27.57 -7.50 -25.50
N ILE A 239 -27.19 -6.27 -25.18
CA ILE A 239 -27.90 -5.43 -24.22
C ILE A 239 -29.20 -5.00 -24.90
N VAL A 240 -30.31 -5.50 -24.38
CA VAL A 240 -31.66 -5.03 -24.68
C VAL A 240 -31.82 -3.70 -23.94
N GLU A 241 -32.08 -2.63 -24.70
CA GLU A 241 -32.50 -1.34 -24.16
C GLU A 241 -33.93 -1.51 -23.61
N ASP A 242 -34.09 -1.35 -22.30
CA ASP A 242 -35.41 -1.28 -21.66
C ASP A 242 -35.88 0.17 -21.71
N GLU A 243 -36.77 0.44 -22.66
CA GLU A 243 -37.44 1.72 -22.90
C GLU A 243 -38.70 1.82 -22.04
N THR A 244 -38.57 1.83 -20.72
CA THR A 244 -39.71 2.14 -19.84
C THR A 244 -39.28 2.95 -18.62
N LEU A 245 -39.23 4.28 -18.78
CA LEU A 245 -39.49 5.26 -17.71
C LEU A 245 -39.66 6.66 -18.33
N ARG A 246 -40.81 6.85 -19.00
CA ARG A 246 -41.46 8.16 -19.14
C ARG A 246 -42.59 8.20 -18.13
N PHE A 247 -42.43 8.94 -17.04
CA PHE A 247 -43.49 9.66 -16.33
C PHE A 247 -42.85 10.80 -15.53
#